data_AF-A0A7C7VS96-F1
#
_entry.id   AF-A0A7C7VS96-F1
#
_cell.length_a   1.000
_cell.length_b   1.000
_cell.length_c   1.000
_cell.angle_alpha   90.00
_cell.angle_beta   90.00
_cell.angle_gamma   90.00
#
_symmetry.space_group_name_H-M   'P 1'
#
loop_
_entity.id
_entity.type
_entity.pdbx_description
1 polymer ?
#
loop_
_entity_poly.entity_id
_entity_poly.type
_entity_poly.pdbx_seq_one_letter_code
_entity_poly.pdbx_strand_id
1 'polypeptide(L)'
;MLGLNLTKEKIFQLAYESERVIHGTPSGIDPAISTYGGVVLYRRNEGVRPLQVKTDIPIVVGETGFERSTGDMVAKVRKLRDTYPSLIDPIIRIGGLIVKEALHALEEGDLKVLGDLMNIDHGLLSAVGVSSCTIEKLVYMARQAGALGAKLTGAGGGGCIIALTEKDNIWKVKKAMQNAGWKAFAASRAREGVRIESNYT
;
A
#
# COMPACT_ATOMS: atom_id res chain seq x y z
N MET A 1 11.75 -25.78 -13.03
CA MET A 1 13.22 -25.93 -13.04
C MET A 1 13.72 -27.01 -12.06
N LEU A 2 13.22 -27.09 -10.82
CA LEU A 2 13.64 -28.13 -9.84
C LEU A 2 12.60 -29.24 -9.58
N GLY A 3 11.46 -29.24 -10.29
CA GLY A 3 10.40 -30.26 -10.13
C GLY A 3 9.67 -30.25 -8.78
N LEU A 4 9.87 -29.22 -7.96
CA LEU A 4 9.24 -29.11 -6.64
C LEU A 4 7.79 -28.63 -6.76
N ASN A 5 6.85 -29.46 -6.33
CA ASN A 5 5.44 -29.08 -6.16
C ASN A 5 5.22 -28.47 -4.77
N LEU A 6 5.59 -27.20 -4.60
CA LEU A 6 5.42 -26.48 -3.35
C LEU A 6 4.01 -25.87 -3.26
N THR A 7 3.40 -25.95 -2.07
CA THR A 7 2.18 -25.19 -1.77
C THR A 7 2.49 -23.70 -1.65
N LYS A 8 1.48 -22.84 -1.85
CA LYS A 8 1.64 -21.38 -1.68
C LYS A 8 2.09 -21.04 -0.26
N GLU A 9 1.59 -21.74 0.75
CA GLU A 9 2.01 -21.58 2.14
C GLU A 9 3.51 -21.83 2.30
N LYS A 10 4.04 -22.87 1.64
CA LYS A 10 5.46 -23.20 1.70
C LYS A 10 6.31 -22.17 0.96
N ILE A 11 5.84 -21.69 -0.20
CA ILE A 11 6.51 -20.60 -0.94
C ILE A 11 6.58 -19.33 -0.08
N PHE A 12 5.47 -18.93 0.55
CA PHE A 12 5.42 -17.79 1.45
C PHE A 12 6.41 -17.94 2.61
N GLN A 13 6.42 -19.09 3.29
CA GLN A 13 7.36 -19.33 4.40
C GLN A 13 8.82 -19.21 3.96
N LEU A 14 9.19 -19.80 2.82
CA LEU A 14 10.56 -19.74 2.31
C LEU A 14 10.97 -18.31 1.91
N ALA A 15 10.06 -17.56 1.27
CA ALA A 15 10.30 -16.16 0.92
C ALA A 15 10.43 -15.29 2.18
N TYR A 16 9.56 -15.49 3.17
CA TYR A 16 9.60 -14.76 4.43
C TYR A 16 10.89 -15.02 5.23
N GLU A 17 11.32 -16.28 5.32
CA GLU A 17 12.59 -16.63 5.97
C GLU A 17 13.79 -16.03 5.23
N SER A 18 13.77 -16.02 3.90
CA SER A 18 14.82 -15.39 3.10
C SER A 18 14.91 -13.89 3.37
N GLU A 19 13.77 -13.18 3.40
CA GLU A 19 13.74 -11.76 3.79
C GLU A 19 14.24 -11.54 5.21
N ARG A 20 13.91 -12.43 6.14
CA ARG A 20 14.32 -12.32 7.54
C ARG A 20 15.84 -12.41 7.70
N VAL A 21 16.48 -13.30 6.94
CA VAL A 21 17.94 -13.45 6.92
C VAL A 21 18.62 -12.19 6.36
N ILE A 22 18.05 -11.56 5.32
CA ILE A 22 18.66 -10.39 4.66
C ILE A 22 18.37 -9.08 5.41
N HIS A 23 17.13 -8.86 5.84
CA HIS A 23 16.64 -7.58 6.36
C HIS A 23 16.40 -7.58 7.88
N GLY A 24 16.61 -8.72 8.56
CA GLY A 24 16.45 -8.88 10.01
C GLY A 24 15.00 -8.93 10.48
N THR A 25 14.25 -7.84 10.32
CA THR A 25 12.86 -7.73 10.79
C THR A 25 11.89 -7.34 9.67
N PRO A 26 11.64 -8.23 8.68
CA PRO A 26 10.76 -7.93 7.57
C PRO A 26 9.32 -7.67 8.02
N SER A 27 8.58 -6.93 7.19
CA SER A 27 7.15 -6.70 7.42
C SER A 27 6.34 -7.98 7.19
N GLY A 28 6.80 -8.84 6.25
CA GLY A 28 6.10 -10.03 5.78
C GLY A 28 4.97 -9.76 4.78
N ILE A 29 4.71 -8.49 4.44
CA ILE A 29 3.64 -8.13 3.51
C ILE A 29 4.02 -8.38 2.04
N ASP A 30 5.27 -8.11 1.70
CA ASP A 30 5.82 -8.26 0.34
C ASP A 30 5.83 -9.73 -0.12
N PRO A 31 6.32 -10.71 0.68
CA PRO A 31 6.24 -12.12 0.31
C PRO A 31 4.80 -12.62 0.35
N ALA A 32 3.94 -12.08 1.22
CA ALA A 32 2.52 -12.44 1.27
C ALA A 32 1.80 -12.05 -0.04
N ILE A 33 1.87 -10.78 -0.43
CA ILE A 33 1.15 -10.30 -1.61
C ILE A 33 1.69 -10.95 -2.89
N SER A 34 3.01 -11.15 -2.99
CA SER A 34 3.63 -11.83 -4.14
C SER A 34 3.21 -13.29 -4.26
N THR A 35 2.99 -13.97 -3.13
CA THR A 35 2.61 -15.38 -3.12
C THR A 35 1.13 -15.57 -3.41
N TYR A 36 0.26 -14.82 -2.73
CA TYR A 36 -1.17 -15.05 -2.77
C TYR A 36 -1.86 -14.24 -3.88
N GLY A 37 -1.40 -13.01 -4.15
CA GLY A 37 -2.03 -12.05 -5.03
C GLY A 37 -3.37 -11.54 -4.49
N GLY A 38 -4.10 -10.81 -5.34
CA GLY A 38 -5.40 -10.26 -4.96
C GLY A 38 -5.31 -9.14 -3.93
N VAL A 39 -6.30 -9.11 -3.03
CA VAL A 39 -6.31 -8.20 -1.86
C VAL A 39 -6.29 -9.07 -0.62
N VAL A 40 -5.43 -8.72 0.33
CA VAL A 40 -5.25 -9.47 1.57
C VAL A 40 -5.28 -8.55 2.78
N LEU A 41 -5.89 -9.03 3.86
CA LEU A 41 -5.65 -8.48 5.19
C LEU A 41 -4.42 -9.19 5.77
N TYR A 42 -3.40 -8.43 6.13
CA TYR A 42 -2.20 -8.95 6.78
C TYR A 42 -2.12 -8.47 8.23
N ARG A 43 -1.79 -9.39 9.14
CA ARG A 43 -1.39 -9.05 10.51
C ARG A 43 -0.25 -9.97 10.93
N ARG A 44 0.86 -9.38 11.42
CA ARG A 44 2.12 -10.08 11.72
C ARG A 44 1.96 -11.38 12.52
N ASN A 45 1.01 -11.45 13.46
CA ASN A 45 0.80 -12.62 14.33
C ASN A 45 -0.41 -13.50 13.92
N GLU A 46 -1.21 -13.08 12.95
CA GLU A 46 -2.39 -13.84 12.48
C GLU A 46 -2.24 -14.30 11.03
N GLY A 47 -1.19 -13.85 10.34
CA GLY A 47 -0.88 -14.24 8.97
C GLY A 47 -1.66 -13.43 7.93
N VAL A 48 -1.93 -14.08 6.81
CA VAL A 48 -2.55 -13.50 5.62
C VAL A 48 -3.97 -14.04 5.48
N ARG A 49 -4.96 -13.14 5.41
CA ARG A 49 -6.35 -13.47 5.12
C ARG A 49 -6.73 -12.88 3.75
N PRO A 50 -6.94 -13.71 2.71
CA PRO A 50 -7.44 -13.23 1.42
C PRO A 50 -8.84 -12.59 1.56
N LEU A 51 -9.08 -11.52 0.81
CA LEU A 51 -10.36 -10.84 0.76
C LEU A 51 -11.05 -11.07 -0.58
N GLN A 52 -12.35 -11.36 -0.54
CA GLN A 52 -13.17 -11.49 -1.74
C GLN A 52 -13.66 -10.12 -2.20
N VAL A 53 -12.80 -9.41 -2.95
CA VAL A 53 -13.18 -8.13 -3.55
C VAL A 53 -13.73 -8.38 -4.95
N LYS A 54 -15.02 -8.05 -5.16
CA LYS A 54 -15.73 -8.24 -6.43
C LYS A 54 -15.52 -7.07 -7.40
N THR A 55 -15.36 -5.87 -6.85
CA THR A 55 -15.16 -4.64 -7.63
C THR A 55 -13.71 -4.50 -8.08
N ASP A 56 -13.49 -3.88 -9.23
CA ASP A 56 -12.15 -3.46 -9.64
C ASP A 56 -11.68 -2.30 -8.77
N ILE A 57 -10.36 -2.20 -8.56
CA ILE A 57 -9.73 -1.12 -7.80
C ILE A 57 -8.78 -0.40 -8.76
N PRO A 58 -9.26 0.60 -9.53
CA PRO A 58 -8.42 1.36 -10.45
C PRO A 58 -7.52 2.30 -9.64
N ILE A 59 -6.21 2.16 -9.80
CA ILE A 59 -5.24 2.98 -9.07
C ILE A 59 -4.25 3.64 -10.02
N VAL A 60 -3.80 4.82 -9.64
CA VAL A 60 -2.62 5.48 -10.23
C VAL A 60 -1.53 5.47 -9.18
N VAL A 61 -0.34 5.02 -9.57
CA VAL A 61 0.87 5.12 -8.75
C VAL A 61 1.66 6.31 -9.26
N GLY A 62 1.99 7.25 -8.37
CA GLY A 62 2.85 8.40 -8.65
C GLY A 62 4.16 8.28 -7.88
N GLU A 63 5.29 8.43 -8.57
CA GLU A 63 6.61 8.38 -7.96
C GLU A 63 7.12 9.79 -7.65
N THR A 64 7.58 9.98 -6.41
CA THR A 64 8.21 11.23 -5.96
C THR A 64 9.62 11.39 -6.50
N GLY A 65 10.28 10.31 -6.92
CA GLY A 65 11.69 10.33 -7.35
C GLY A 65 12.71 10.53 -6.22
N PHE A 66 12.27 10.66 -4.97
CA PHE A 66 13.14 10.79 -3.81
C PHE A 66 13.36 9.42 -3.14
N GLU A 67 14.63 9.09 -2.91
CA GLU A 67 15.02 7.93 -2.13
C GLU A 67 14.55 8.04 -0.68
N ARG A 68 14.30 6.89 -0.06
CA ARG A 68 13.90 6.79 1.34
C ARG A 68 14.67 5.68 2.03
N SER A 69 14.97 5.89 3.31
CA SER A 69 15.33 4.82 4.23
C SER A 69 14.08 4.40 5.02
N THR A 70 13.57 3.20 4.76
CA THR A 70 12.46 2.63 5.54
C THR A 70 12.82 2.55 7.03
N GLY A 71 14.07 2.19 7.35
CA GLY A 71 14.56 2.13 8.72
C GLY A 71 14.49 3.47 9.44
N ASP A 72 14.90 4.55 8.77
CA ASP A 72 14.92 5.90 9.37
C ASP A 72 13.52 6.42 9.63
N MET A 73 12.57 6.17 8.71
CA MET A 73 11.17 6.58 8.91
C MET A 73 10.54 5.82 10.08
N VAL A 74 10.77 4.51 10.18
CA VAL A 74 10.28 3.70 11.30
C VAL A 74 10.90 4.16 12.63
N ALA A 75 12.22 4.41 12.66
CA ALA A 75 12.91 4.93 13.83
C ALA A 75 12.39 6.31 14.25
N LYS A 76 12.09 7.19 13.29
CA LYS A 76 11.50 8.51 13.54
C LYS A 76 10.12 8.41 14.18
N VAL A 77 9.23 7.56 13.64
CA VAL A 77 7.89 7.34 14.22
C VAL A 77 8.00 6.74 15.63
N ARG A 78 8.91 5.77 15.83
CA ARG A 78 9.17 5.19 17.15
C ARG A 78 9.61 6.25 18.15
N LYS A 79 10.58 7.10 17.79
CA LYS A 79 11.04 8.19 18.64
C LYS A 79 9.92 9.17 19.00
N LEU A 80 9.08 9.52 18.02
CA LEU A 80 7.93 10.41 18.24
C LEU A 80 6.92 9.79 19.22
N ARG A 81 6.64 8.49 19.06
CA ARG A 81 5.78 7.72 19.95
C ARG A 81 6.34 7.62 21.37
N ASP A 82 7.64 7.33 21.51
CA ASP A 82 8.29 7.23 22.82
C ASP A 82 8.29 8.57 23.56
N THR A 83 8.35 9.69 22.81
CA THR A 83 8.30 11.04 23.37
C THR A 83 6.88 11.47 23.76
N TYR A 84 5.88 11.15 22.93
CA TYR A 84 4.49 11.59 23.09
C TYR A 84 3.49 10.43 22.97
N PRO A 85 3.56 9.41 23.84
CA PRO A 85 2.77 8.19 23.68
C PRO A 85 1.27 8.46 23.76
N SER A 86 0.83 9.37 24.63
CA SER A 86 -0.58 9.75 24.79
C SER A 86 -1.19 10.41 23.54
N LEU A 87 -0.36 10.96 22.64
CA LEU A 87 -0.80 11.58 21.39
C LEU A 87 -0.68 10.63 20.20
N ILE A 88 0.42 9.88 20.12
CA ILE A 88 0.73 9.03 18.95
C ILE A 88 -0.01 7.68 19.01
N ASP A 89 -0.16 7.09 20.20
CA ASP A 89 -0.89 5.81 20.31
C ASP A 89 -2.35 5.91 19.84
N PRO A 90 -3.13 6.97 20.18
CA PRO A 90 -4.45 7.17 19.57
C PRO A 90 -4.43 7.22 18.04
N ILE A 91 -3.47 7.92 17.43
CA ILE A 91 -3.36 8.03 15.97
C ILE A 91 -3.17 6.64 15.35
N ILE A 92 -2.26 5.83 15.91
CA ILE A 92 -2.02 4.45 15.46
C ILE A 92 -3.30 3.60 15.63
N ARG A 93 -4.02 3.75 16.75
CA ARG A 93 -5.29 3.04 16.98
C ARG A 93 -6.34 3.41 15.94
N ILE A 94 -6.46 4.70 15.60
CA ILE A 94 -7.40 5.17 14.56
C ILE A 94 -7.02 4.57 13.21
N GLY A 95 -5.72 4.50 12.85
CA GLY A 95 -5.27 3.79 11.65
C GLY A 95 -5.76 2.33 11.62
N GLY A 96 -5.74 1.64 12.76
CA GLY A 96 -6.33 0.30 12.90
C GLY A 96 -7.85 0.25 12.71
N LEU A 97 -8.59 1.29 13.09
CA LEU A 97 -10.03 1.40 12.85
C LEU A 97 -10.33 1.68 11.37
N ILE A 98 -9.54 2.54 10.72
CA ILE A 98 -9.65 2.81 9.27
C ILE A 98 -9.53 1.51 8.47
N VAL A 99 -8.60 0.62 8.85
CA VAL A 99 -8.49 -0.70 8.20
C VAL A 99 -9.78 -1.49 8.32
N LYS A 100 -10.45 -1.49 9.48
CA LYS A 100 -11.73 -2.20 9.64
C LYS A 100 -12.82 -1.66 8.73
N GLU A 101 -12.97 -0.33 8.68
CA GLU A 101 -13.93 0.32 7.78
C GLU A 101 -13.59 0.06 6.30
N ALA A 102 -12.30 0.04 5.95
CA ALA A 102 -11.85 -0.24 4.60
C ALA A 102 -12.16 -1.69 4.18
N LEU A 103 -12.16 -2.64 5.11
CA LEU A 103 -12.59 -4.02 4.82
C LEU A 103 -14.06 -4.05 4.40
N HIS A 104 -14.93 -3.36 5.15
CA HIS A 104 -16.35 -3.28 4.82
C HIS A 104 -16.56 -2.60 3.46
N ALA A 105 -15.91 -1.46 3.21
CA ALA A 105 -15.98 -0.76 1.93
C ALA A 105 -15.51 -1.65 0.76
N LEU A 106 -14.46 -2.45 0.94
CA LEU A 106 -13.98 -3.38 -0.08
C LEU A 106 -14.93 -4.57 -0.32
N GLU A 107 -15.58 -5.07 0.72
CA GLU A 107 -16.57 -6.15 0.63
C GLU A 107 -17.85 -5.69 -0.08
N GLU A 108 -18.29 -4.46 0.19
CA GLU A 108 -19.46 -3.83 -0.44
C GLU A 108 -19.14 -3.23 -1.82
N GLY A 109 -17.86 -3.02 -2.13
CA GLY A 109 -17.41 -2.40 -3.37
C GLY A 109 -17.57 -0.88 -3.40
N ASP A 110 -17.69 -0.23 -2.24
CA ASP A 110 -17.81 1.23 -2.11
C ASP A 110 -16.43 1.90 -2.20
N LEU A 111 -16.03 2.20 -3.45
CA LEU A 111 -14.76 2.88 -3.72
C LEU A 111 -14.73 4.32 -3.21
N LYS A 112 -15.90 4.96 -3.01
CA LYS A 112 -15.95 6.34 -2.52
C LYS A 112 -15.60 6.36 -1.03
N VAL A 113 -16.21 5.48 -0.24
CA VAL A 113 -15.86 5.31 1.18
C VAL A 113 -14.40 4.89 1.32
N LEU A 114 -13.92 3.96 0.49
CA LEU A 114 -12.50 3.60 0.49
C LEU A 114 -11.57 4.81 0.21
N GLY A 115 -11.95 5.67 -0.73
CA GLY A 115 -11.23 6.91 -1.04
C GLY A 115 -11.21 7.90 0.13
N ASP A 116 -12.36 8.10 0.78
CA ASP A 116 -12.47 8.96 1.97
C ASP A 116 -11.56 8.44 3.10
N LEU A 117 -11.57 7.12 3.34
CA LEU A 117 -10.71 6.45 4.32
C LEU A 117 -9.21 6.59 3.98
N MET A 118 -8.83 6.46 2.69
CA MET A 118 -7.45 6.72 2.26
C MET A 118 -7.01 8.16 2.54
N ASN A 119 -7.92 9.13 2.37
CA ASN A 119 -7.62 10.53 2.62
C ASN A 119 -7.40 10.82 4.11
N ILE A 120 -8.23 10.23 4.97
CA ILE A 120 -8.08 10.31 6.43
C ILE A 120 -6.75 9.66 6.85
N ASP A 121 -6.45 8.46 6.36
CA ASP A 121 -5.21 7.76 6.70
C ASP A 121 -3.97 8.56 6.27
N HIS A 122 -4.00 9.20 5.09
CA HIS A 122 -2.91 10.10 4.68
C HIS A 122 -2.68 11.24 5.68
N GLY A 123 -3.75 11.84 6.22
CA GLY A 123 -3.65 12.86 7.25
C GLY A 123 -2.98 12.34 8.54
N LEU A 124 -3.35 11.13 8.97
CA LEU A 124 -2.72 10.48 10.13
C LEU A 124 -1.25 10.15 9.89
N LEU A 125 -0.91 9.67 8.70
CA LEU A 125 0.47 9.41 8.28
C LEU A 125 1.30 10.69 8.24
N SER A 126 0.71 11.79 7.78
CA SER A 126 1.35 13.11 7.83
C SER A 126 1.57 13.57 9.28
N ALA A 127 0.60 13.36 10.17
CA ALA A 127 0.69 13.70 11.60
C ALA A 127 1.79 12.94 12.35
N VAL A 128 2.08 11.68 11.99
CA VAL A 128 3.22 10.93 12.56
C VAL A 128 4.56 11.27 11.89
N GLY A 129 4.58 12.21 10.96
CA GLY A 129 5.80 12.80 10.41
C GLY A 129 6.48 11.99 9.32
N VAL A 130 5.76 11.09 8.64
CA VAL A 130 6.29 10.29 7.51
C VAL A 130 5.94 10.86 6.14
N SER A 131 5.22 11.98 6.06
CA SER A 131 4.99 12.67 4.79
C SER A 131 6.10 13.68 4.46
N SER A 132 6.06 14.26 3.28
CA SER A 132 6.98 15.28 2.80
C SER A 132 6.28 16.25 1.85
N CYS A 133 6.87 17.43 1.61
CA CYS A 133 6.30 18.42 0.68
C CYS A 133 6.02 17.82 -0.71
N THR A 134 6.90 16.94 -1.21
CA THR A 134 6.71 16.27 -2.50
C THR A 134 5.55 15.28 -2.48
N ILE A 135 5.44 14.48 -1.40
CA ILE A 135 4.32 13.55 -1.21
C ILE A 135 3.00 14.33 -1.18
N GLU A 136 2.93 15.40 -0.38
CA GLU A 136 1.73 16.23 -0.27
C GLU A 136 1.34 16.80 -1.63
N LYS A 137 2.28 17.38 -2.39
CA LYS A 137 2.03 17.90 -3.74
C LYS A 137 1.39 16.85 -4.65
N LEU A 138 1.94 15.63 -4.69
CA LEU A 138 1.39 14.56 -5.54
C LEU A 138 0.01 14.08 -5.06
N VAL A 139 -0.19 13.94 -3.75
CA VAL A 139 -1.49 13.54 -3.18
C VAL A 139 -2.57 14.57 -3.51
N TYR A 140 -2.30 15.86 -3.28
CA TYR A 140 -3.25 16.92 -3.61
C TYR A 140 -3.50 17.02 -5.11
N MET A 141 -2.45 16.90 -5.94
CA MET A 141 -2.61 16.88 -7.40
C MET A 141 -3.52 15.74 -7.87
N ALA A 142 -3.37 14.53 -7.31
CA ALA A 142 -4.23 13.41 -7.63
C ALA A 142 -5.69 13.69 -7.30
N ARG A 143 -5.95 14.22 -6.10
CA ARG A 143 -7.30 14.57 -5.61
C ARG A 143 -7.94 15.64 -6.50
N GLN A 144 -7.21 16.71 -6.83
CA GLN A 144 -7.69 17.78 -7.71
C GLN A 144 -7.95 17.30 -9.14
N ALA A 145 -7.23 16.28 -9.60
CA ALA A 145 -7.46 15.66 -10.90
C ALA A 145 -8.68 14.72 -10.93
N GLY A 146 -9.30 14.42 -9.78
CA GLY A 146 -10.50 13.59 -9.67
C GLY A 146 -10.28 12.20 -9.06
N ALA A 147 -9.18 11.98 -8.34
CA ALA A 147 -9.04 10.77 -7.52
C ALA A 147 -10.06 10.78 -6.36
N LEU A 148 -10.69 9.64 -6.09
CA LEU A 148 -11.59 9.44 -4.93
C LEU A 148 -10.82 9.58 -3.62
N GLY A 149 -9.59 9.07 -3.60
CA GLY A 149 -8.66 9.26 -2.50
C GLY A 149 -7.22 9.06 -2.92
N ALA A 150 -6.29 9.66 -2.19
CA ALA A 150 -4.87 9.49 -2.43
C ALA A 150 -4.09 9.54 -1.12
N LYS A 151 -3.06 8.71 -1.02
CA LYS A 151 -2.19 8.60 0.15
C LYS A 151 -0.79 8.15 -0.24
N LEU A 152 0.19 8.39 0.63
CA LEU A 152 1.49 7.73 0.51
C LEU A 152 1.36 6.20 0.65
N THR A 153 2.27 5.48 -0.01
CA THR A 153 2.40 4.02 0.12
C THR A 153 3.82 3.64 0.59
N GLY A 154 3.90 2.58 1.41
CA GLY A 154 5.12 2.20 2.10
C GLY A 154 5.43 3.10 3.31
N ALA A 155 6.72 3.22 3.63
CA ALA A 155 7.18 3.87 4.87
C ALA A 155 7.10 5.41 4.90
N GLY A 156 6.86 6.05 3.75
CA GLY A 156 6.90 7.52 3.63
C GLY A 156 8.31 8.09 3.48
N GLY A 157 8.46 9.42 3.62
CA GLY A 157 9.71 10.17 3.45
C GLY A 157 10.14 10.42 2.00
N GLY A 158 9.47 9.77 1.05
CA GLY A 158 9.75 9.78 -0.39
C GLY A 158 8.99 8.63 -1.05
N GLY A 159 9.57 8.00 -2.07
CA GLY A 159 8.96 6.84 -2.71
C GLY A 159 7.74 7.18 -3.55
N CYS A 160 6.61 6.54 -3.27
CA CYS A 160 5.41 6.62 -4.11
C CYS A 160 4.16 6.99 -3.31
N ILE A 161 3.16 7.47 -4.04
CA ILE A 161 1.79 7.60 -3.58
C ILE A 161 0.89 6.68 -4.42
N ILE A 162 -0.25 6.31 -3.84
CA ILE A 162 -1.34 5.63 -4.55
C ILE A 162 -2.56 6.54 -4.56
N ALA A 163 -3.22 6.62 -5.72
CA ALA A 163 -4.46 7.35 -5.91
C ALA A 163 -5.53 6.41 -6.43
N LEU A 164 -6.60 6.23 -5.67
CA LEU A 164 -7.79 5.48 -6.06
C LEU A 164 -8.65 6.36 -6.97
N THR A 165 -9.08 5.81 -8.10
CA THR A 165 -9.89 6.54 -9.07
C THR A 165 -11.11 5.73 -9.47
N GLU A 166 -12.11 6.40 -10.02
CA GLU A 166 -13.06 5.74 -10.91
C GLU A 166 -12.36 5.33 -12.20
N LYS A 167 -12.91 4.33 -12.91
CA LYS A 167 -12.35 3.83 -14.17
C LYS A 167 -12.18 4.95 -15.20
N ASP A 168 -13.15 5.85 -15.30
CA ASP A 168 -13.17 6.93 -16.28
C ASP A 168 -12.15 8.05 -15.96
N ASN A 169 -11.76 8.16 -14.69
CA ASN A 169 -10.85 9.21 -14.22
C ASN A 169 -9.36 8.78 -14.18
N ILE A 170 -9.04 7.49 -14.39
CA ILE A 170 -7.68 6.96 -14.22
C ILE A 170 -6.66 7.67 -15.11
N TRP A 171 -7.00 7.94 -16.37
CA TRP A 171 -6.10 8.59 -17.32
C TRP A 171 -5.95 10.08 -17.05
N LYS A 172 -7.01 10.73 -16.54
CA LYS A 172 -6.97 12.15 -16.15
C LYS A 172 -6.00 12.35 -14.98
N VAL A 173 -6.12 11.52 -13.95
CA VAL A 173 -5.23 11.55 -12.78
C VAL A 173 -3.78 11.23 -13.17
N LYS A 174 -3.55 10.18 -13.97
CA LYS A 174 -2.21 9.85 -14.48
C LYS A 174 -1.60 11.01 -15.28
N LYS A 175 -2.32 11.58 -16.24
CA LYS A 175 -1.83 12.68 -17.07
C LYS A 175 -1.54 13.95 -16.26
N ALA A 176 -2.34 14.26 -15.25
CA ALA A 176 -2.09 15.40 -14.38
C ALA A 176 -0.69 15.31 -13.72
N MET A 177 -0.32 14.13 -13.22
CA MET A 177 1.03 13.90 -12.66
C MET A 177 2.12 13.99 -13.72
N GLN A 178 1.93 13.33 -14.86
CA GLN A 178 2.94 13.31 -15.93
C GLN A 178 3.19 14.70 -16.52
N ASN A 179 2.14 15.49 -16.73
CA ASN A 179 2.25 16.86 -17.24
C ASN A 179 2.96 17.79 -16.25
N ALA A 180 2.92 17.48 -14.96
CA ALA A 180 3.68 18.19 -13.93
C ALA A 180 5.11 17.65 -13.72
N GLY A 181 5.57 16.74 -14.59
CA GLY A 181 6.93 16.21 -14.60
C GLY A 181 7.16 14.98 -13.73
N TRP A 182 6.11 14.38 -13.15
CA TRP A 182 6.23 13.21 -12.29
C TRP A 182 6.09 11.92 -13.09
N LYS A 183 6.81 10.87 -12.68
CA LYS A 183 6.54 9.52 -13.19
C LYS A 183 5.25 9.00 -12.57
N ALA A 184 4.35 8.53 -13.42
CA ALA A 184 3.10 7.91 -12.98
C ALA A 184 2.62 6.83 -13.95
N PHE A 185 1.99 5.80 -13.41
CA PHE A 185 1.39 4.72 -14.19
C PHE A 185 0.05 4.28 -13.61
N ALA A 186 -0.83 3.82 -14.49
CA ALA A 186 -2.09 3.22 -14.12
C ALA A 186 -1.86 1.74 -13.80
N ALA A 187 -2.48 1.27 -12.72
CA ALA A 187 -2.45 -0.12 -12.32
C ALA A 187 -3.85 -0.58 -11.91
N SER A 188 -4.03 -1.89 -11.94
CA SER A 188 -5.23 -2.55 -11.44
C SER A 188 -4.81 -3.75 -10.60
N ARG A 189 -5.76 -4.27 -9.82
CA ARG A 189 -5.54 -5.43 -8.97
C ARG A 189 -5.14 -6.66 -9.80
N ALA A 190 -3.96 -7.22 -9.52
CA ALA A 190 -3.60 -8.57 -9.93
C ALA A 190 -4.43 -9.59 -9.15
N ARG A 191 -5.11 -10.52 -9.85
CA ARG A 191 -5.99 -11.52 -9.21
C ARG A 191 -5.23 -12.72 -8.66
N GLU A 192 -4.09 -13.03 -9.24
CA GLU A 192 -3.25 -14.16 -8.88
C GLU A 192 -1.89 -13.66 -8.39
N GLY A 193 -1.32 -14.35 -7.39
CA GLY A 193 0.07 -14.20 -6.99
C GLY A 193 0.98 -15.10 -7.83
N VAL A 194 1.95 -15.74 -7.20
CA VAL A 194 2.84 -16.69 -7.86
C VAL A 194 2.04 -17.80 -8.55
N ARG A 195 2.40 -18.07 -9.81
CA ARG A 195 1.86 -19.16 -10.64
C ARG A 195 2.98 -19.79 -11.45
N ILE A 196 2.81 -21.06 -11.80
CA ILE A 196 3.69 -21.72 -12.76
C ILE A 196 3.15 -21.39 -14.15
N GLU A 197 3.94 -20.72 -14.98
CA GLU A 197 3.62 -20.53 -16.38
C GLU A 197 4.15 -21.72 -17.18
N SER A 198 3.25 -22.41 -17.87
CA SER A 198 3.60 -23.50 -18.79
C SER A 198 4.05 -22.92 -20.13
N ASN A 199 5.21 -22.27 -20.18
CA ASN A 199 5.83 -21.81 -21.43
C ASN A 199 7.14 -22.56 -21.67
N TYR A 200 7.04 -23.84 -21.99
CA TYR A 200 8.07 -24.60 -22.72
C TYR A 200 7.35 -25.74 -23.47
N THR A 201 6.85 -25.43 -24.66
CA THR A 201 6.79 -26.37 -25.80
C THR A 201 7.75 -25.85 -26.86
#